data_AF-A0A6A2ZEY3-F1
#
_entry.id   AF-A0A6A2ZEY3-F1
#
_cell.length_a   1.000
_cell.length_b   1.000
_cell.length_c   1.000
_cell.angle_alpha   90.00
_cell.angle_beta   90.00
_cell.angle_gamma   90.00
#
_symmetry.space_group_name_H-M   'P 1'
#
loop_
_entity.id
_entity.type
_entity.pdbx_description
1 polymer ?
#
loop_
_entity_poly.entity_id
_entity_poly.type
_entity_poly.pdbx_seq_one_letter_code
_entity_poly.pdbx_strand_id
1 'polypeptide(L)'
;MVSWWITEEFDIQWRSIVSEFNIEKYPWVIEKGNTRYLWTQGYLTGHFFVNIRSTQRCESMNVSLAIALKHKKTYLDVVHAIEDGISRMRMNELKADYLSSQTKPFQITKVVDLESHNADIFTRESFRAFQDELQRDTLYWIQKEIQSLSDECQHYILTKYKKNRTFEFSFNSRTETLNCSYRKFETIGLLCRHQLHILKHLDYTYFPETLIQIGGLRMQRLLHPVLLT
;
A
#
# COMPACT_ATOMS: atom_id res chain seq x y z
N MET A 1 -0.96 10.14 8.75
CA MET A 1 0.33 10.09 8.04
C MET A 1 1.05 8.83 8.45
N VAL A 2 1.38 7.93 7.51
CA VAL A 2 2.20 6.76 7.82
C VAL A 2 3.66 7.17 7.65
N SER A 3 4.39 7.36 8.76
CA SER A 3 5.85 7.40 8.71
C SER A 3 6.34 5.95 8.60
N TRP A 4 6.92 5.63 7.46
CA TRP A 4 7.51 4.33 7.23
C TRP A 4 8.91 4.36 7.80
N TRP A 5 9.09 3.72 8.93
CA TRP A 5 10.37 3.61 9.61
C TRP A 5 11.07 2.35 9.09
N ILE A 6 12.36 2.41 8.76
CA ILE A 6 13.15 1.18 8.73
C ILE A 6 13.25 0.64 10.16
N THR A 7 13.50 -0.67 10.30
CA THR A 7 13.56 -1.35 11.60
C THR A 7 14.40 -0.59 12.64
N GLU A 8 15.55 -0.07 12.23
CA GLU A 8 16.44 0.69 13.11
C GLU A 8 15.84 2.03 13.55
N GLU A 9 15.29 2.81 12.63
CA GLU A 9 14.65 4.08 12.98
C GLU A 9 13.46 3.85 13.92
N PHE A 10 12.67 2.79 13.69
CA PHE A 10 11.56 2.44 14.59
C PHE A 10 12.07 2.10 15.99
N ASP A 11 13.08 1.23 16.10
CA ASP A 11 13.62 0.82 17.39
C ASP A 11 14.19 2.01 18.17
N ILE A 12 14.84 2.97 17.50
CA ILE A 12 15.30 4.23 18.11
C ILE A 12 14.12 5.04 18.66
N GLN A 13 13.09 5.26 17.85
CA GLN A 13 11.93 6.06 18.25
C GLN A 13 11.10 5.38 19.34
N TRP A 14 10.93 4.06 19.25
CA TRP A 14 10.24 3.28 20.27
C TRP A 14 10.92 3.41 21.62
N ARG A 15 12.27 3.26 21.67
CA ARG A 15 13.04 3.47 22.91
C ARG A 15 12.92 4.90 23.43
N SER A 16 12.95 5.89 22.53
CA SER A 16 12.78 7.30 22.88
C SER A 16 11.44 7.55 23.57
N ILE A 17 10.34 7.08 22.98
CA ILE A 17 8.98 7.26 23.53
C ILE A 17 8.83 6.51 24.86
N VAL A 18 9.30 5.27 24.94
CA VAL A 18 9.17 4.48 26.18
C VAL A 18 9.88 5.18 27.35
N SER A 19 11.08 5.69 27.11
CA SER A 19 11.88 6.43 28.09
C SER A 19 11.26 7.80 28.45
N GLU A 20 10.82 8.56 27.45
CA GLU A 20 10.21 9.88 27.64
C GLU A 20 8.98 9.82 28.54
N PHE A 21 8.14 8.79 28.37
CA PHE A 21 6.95 8.57 29.18
C PHE A 21 7.22 7.74 30.45
N ASN A 22 8.46 7.26 30.67
CA ASN A 22 8.87 6.43 31.81
C ASN A 22 7.95 5.20 32.00
N ILE A 23 7.69 4.49 30.90
CA ILE A 23 6.73 3.36 30.86
C ILE A 23 7.41 1.99 30.64
N GLU A 24 8.74 1.90 30.64
CA GLU A 24 9.48 0.65 30.41
C GLU A 24 9.09 -0.52 31.33
N LYS A 25 8.60 -0.25 32.55
CA LYS A 25 8.27 -1.29 33.53
C LYS A 25 6.88 -1.89 33.35
N TYR A 26 6.01 -1.29 32.55
CA TYR A 26 4.65 -1.79 32.39
C TYR A 26 4.64 -3.07 31.54
N PRO A 27 4.00 -4.16 32.01
CA PRO A 27 4.02 -5.45 31.30
C PRO A 27 3.56 -5.36 29.83
N TRP A 28 2.55 -4.54 29.54
CA TRP A 28 2.05 -4.37 28.18
C TRP A 28 3.05 -3.67 27.25
N VAL A 29 3.92 -2.78 27.76
CA VAL A 29 4.98 -2.12 26.98
C VAL A 29 6.08 -3.12 26.64
N ILE A 30 6.45 -3.96 27.62
CA ILE A 30 7.42 -5.05 27.43
C ILE A 30 6.90 -6.03 26.39
N GLU A 31 5.64 -6.47 26.51
CA GLU A 31 4.99 -7.36 25.56
C GLU A 31 4.94 -6.75 24.16
N LYS A 32 4.52 -5.49 24.03
CA LYS A 32 4.50 -4.79 22.73
C LYS A 32 5.87 -4.64 22.12
N GLY A 33 6.88 -4.31 22.92
CA GLY A 33 8.28 -4.28 22.49
C GLY A 33 8.76 -5.64 22.02
N ASN A 34 8.48 -6.71 22.76
CA ASN A 34 8.89 -8.07 22.41
C ASN A 34 8.19 -8.59 21.15
N THR A 35 6.95 -8.19 20.92
CA THR A 35 6.15 -8.59 19.74
C THR A 35 6.22 -7.62 18.57
N ARG A 36 7.10 -6.61 18.61
CA ARG A 36 7.19 -5.55 17.58
C ARG A 36 7.37 -6.07 16.16
N TYR A 37 8.05 -7.20 15.99
CA TYR A 37 8.22 -7.84 14.69
C TYR A 37 6.89 -8.33 14.05
N LEU A 38 5.82 -8.49 14.84
CA LEU A 38 4.50 -8.93 14.36
C LEU A 38 3.60 -7.80 13.88
N TRP A 39 3.86 -6.56 14.29
CA TRP A 39 2.91 -5.44 14.08
C TRP A 39 3.57 -4.16 13.58
N THR A 40 4.89 -4.02 13.74
CA THR A 40 5.61 -2.84 13.28
C THR A 40 5.89 -2.94 11.79
N GLN A 41 5.53 -1.89 11.07
CA GLN A 41 5.66 -1.84 9.62
C GLN A 41 7.08 -2.10 9.11
N GLY A 42 8.11 -1.55 9.77
CA GLY A 42 9.52 -1.76 9.39
C GLY A 42 9.92 -3.25 9.37
N TYR A 43 9.39 -4.06 10.29
CA TYR A 43 9.66 -5.49 10.37
C TYR A 43 8.80 -6.33 9.41
N LEU A 44 7.63 -5.82 9.04
CA LEU A 44 6.72 -6.46 8.09
C LEU A 44 7.06 -6.12 6.63
N THR A 45 7.94 -5.16 6.40
CA THR A 45 8.25 -4.64 5.06
C THR A 45 8.92 -5.71 4.19
N GLY A 46 8.37 -5.95 2.99
CA GLY A 46 8.87 -6.97 2.06
C GLY A 46 8.10 -8.30 2.08
N HIS A 47 7.11 -8.44 2.96
CA HIS A 47 6.14 -9.52 2.90
C HIS A 47 4.83 -9.04 2.26
N PHE A 48 4.27 -9.84 1.38
CA PHE A 48 3.04 -9.49 0.67
C PHE A 48 1.82 -9.61 1.59
N PHE A 49 1.20 -8.48 1.91
CA PHE A 49 0.00 -8.41 2.78
C PHE A 49 -1.25 -7.90 2.05
N VAL A 50 -1.17 -7.63 0.73
CA VAL A 50 -2.34 -7.25 -0.07
C VAL A 50 -3.09 -6.02 0.48
N ASN A 51 -2.35 -5.06 1.04
CA ASN A 51 -2.89 -3.90 1.73
C ASN A 51 -3.76 -4.22 2.98
N ILE A 52 -3.75 -5.47 3.47
CA ILE A 52 -4.37 -5.86 4.73
C ILE A 52 -3.52 -5.28 5.86
N ARG A 53 -3.95 -4.13 6.40
CA ARG A 53 -3.42 -3.62 7.66
C ARG A 53 -3.91 -4.52 8.79
N SER A 54 -3.05 -4.80 9.77
CA SER A 54 -3.26 -5.80 10.83
C SER A 54 -4.59 -5.67 11.60
N THR A 55 -5.22 -4.48 11.64
CA THR A 55 -6.50 -4.28 12.33
C THR A 55 -7.66 -3.86 11.43
N GLN A 56 -7.44 -3.31 10.23
CA GLN A 56 -8.52 -2.67 9.46
C GLN A 56 -9.64 -3.63 9.05
N ARG A 57 -9.30 -4.88 8.71
CA ARG A 57 -10.30 -5.91 8.36
C ARG A 57 -11.14 -6.31 9.57
N CYS A 58 -10.49 -6.50 10.71
CA CYS A 58 -11.15 -6.81 11.98
C CYS A 58 -12.02 -5.64 12.44
N GLU A 59 -11.55 -4.39 12.32
CA GLU A 59 -12.32 -3.20 12.67
C GLU A 59 -13.59 -3.08 11.81
N SER A 60 -13.47 -3.24 10.49
CA SER A 60 -14.61 -3.21 9.57
C SER A 60 -15.62 -4.32 9.87
N MET A 61 -15.14 -5.53 10.15
CA MET A 61 -15.99 -6.66 10.55
C MET A 61 -16.63 -6.42 11.91
N ASN A 62 -15.90 -5.88 12.88
CA ASN A 62 -16.39 -5.58 14.22
C ASN A 62 -17.48 -4.51 14.19
N VAL A 63 -17.34 -3.47 13.37
CA VAL A 63 -18.39 -2.46 13.16
C VAL A 63 -19.63 -3.13 12.56
N SER A 64 -19.45 -3.97 11.54
CA SER A 64 -20.56 -4.69 10.90
C SER A 64 -21.29 -5.61 11.89
N LEU A 65 -20.53 -6.34 12.72
CA LEU A 65 -21.05 -7.20 13.78
C LEU A 65 -21.75 -6.37 14.87
N ALA A 66 -21.18 -5.24 15.29
CA ALA A 66 -21.80 -4.36 16.28
C ALA A 66 -23.16 -3.82 15.80
N ILE A 67 -23.30 -3.51 14.51
CA ILE A 67 -24.57 -3.14 13.89
C ILE A 67 -25.53 -4.34 13.88
N ALA A 68 -25.04 -5.52 13.47
CA ALA A 68 -25.84 -6.73 13.42
C ALA A 68 -26.39 -7.12 14.81
N LEU A 69 -25.57 -6.97 15.85
CA LEU A 69 -25.86 -7.29 17.25
C LEU A 69 -26.53 -6.14 18.03
N LYS A 70 -26.85 -5.02 17.37
CA LYS A 70 -27.53 -3.90 18.02
C LYS A 70 -28.96 -4.33 18.40
N HIS A 71 -29.34 -4.09 19.66
CA HIS A 71 -30.62 -4.44 20.29
C HIS A 71 -30.80 -5.92 20.67
N LYS A 72 -31.81 -6.23 21.51
CA LYS A 72 -32.14 -7.60 21.96
C LYS A 72 -32.71 -8.43 20.80
N LYS A 73 -31.83 -8.88 19.91
CA LYS A 73 -32.15 -9.74 18.78
C LYS A 73 -32.13 -11.21 19.15
N THR A 74 -32.91 -12.02 18.45
CA THR A 74 -32.81 -13.47 18.56
C THR A 74 -31.56 -13.97 17.82
N TYR A 75 -31.12 -15.20 18.11
CA TYR A 75 -30.00 -15.81 17.37
C TYR A 75 -30.26 -15.85 15.86
N LEU A 76 -31.50 -16.12 15.44
CA LEU A 76 -31.89 -16.16 14.04
C LEU A 76 -31.71 -14.81 13.35
N ASP A 77 -32.11 -13.72 14.01
CA ASP A 77 -31.94 -12.36 13.47
C ASP A 77 -30.46 -11.98 13.27
N VAL A 78 -29.58 -12.49 14.13
CA VAL A 78 -28.14 -12.28 14.01
C VAL A 78 -27.58 -13.03 12.79
N VAL A 79 -28.01 -14.28 12.59
CA VAL A 79 -27.60 -15.07 11.41
C VAL A 79 -28.02 -14.38 10.12
N HIS A 80 -29.29 -13.98 10.00
CA HIS A 80 -29.76 -13.25 8.81
C HIS A 80 -29.00 -11.94 8.60
N ALA A 81 -28.72 -11.17 9.66
CA ALA A 81 -27.97 -9.92 9.52
C ALA A 81 -26.53 -10.14 9.01
N ILE A 82 -25.90 -11.26 9.38
CA ILE A 82 -24.58 -11.66 8.86
C ILE A 82 -24.69 -12.06 7.39
N GLU A 83 -25.66 -12.89 7.02
CA GLU A 83 -25.90 -13.32 5.64
C GLU A 83 -26.18 -12.14 4.70
N ASP A 84 -27.01 -11.19 5.15
CA ASP A 84 -27.27 -9.95 4.44
C ASP A 84 -26.01 -9.10 4.30
N GLY A 85 -25.17 -9.03 5.34
CA GLY A 85 -23.87 -8.36 5.30
C GLY A 85 -22.95 -8.94 4.25
N ILE A 86 -22.81 -10.27 4.22
CA ILE A 86 -22.02 -10.99 3.21
C ILE A 86 -22.59 -10.74 1.80
N SER A 87 -23.91 -10.80 1.65
CA SER A 87 -24.58 -10.57 0.36
C SER A 87 -24.35 -9.14 -0.15
N ARG A 88 -24.42 -8.13 0.72
CA ARG A 88 -24.07 -6.75 0.38
C ARG A 88 -22.61 -6.61 -0.05
N MET A 89 -21.67 -7.27 0.66
CA MET A 89 -20.25 -7.25 0.28
C MET A 89 -20.03 -7.84 -1.12
N ARG A 90 -20.65 -8.99 -1.42
CA ARG A 90 -20.59 -9.62 -2.75
C ARG A 90 -21.20 -8.74 -3.84
N MET A 91 -22.36 -8.11 -3.56
CA MET A 91 -23.00 -7.20 -4.50
C MET A 91 -22.13 -5.96 -4.79
N ASN A 92 -21.48 -5.40 -3.78
CA ASN A 92 -20.56 -4.28 -3.94
C ASN A 92 -19.35 -4.67 -4.81
N GLU A 93 -18.80 -5.86 -4.61
CA GLU A 93 -17.72 -6.40 -5.44
C GLU A 93 -18.17 -6.56 -6.91
N LEU A 94 -19.33 -7.19 -7.15
CA LEU A 94 -19.90 -7.33 -8.50
C LEU A 94 -20.12 -5.97 -9.17
N LYS A 95 -20.61 -4.97 -8.43
CA LYS A 95 -20.78 -3.61 -8.95
C LYS A 95 -19.45 -2.96 -9.31
N ALA A 96 -18.42 -3.14 -8.49
CA ALA A 96 -17.07 -2.62 -8.75
C ALA A 96 -16.44 -3.28 -9.99
N ASP A 97 -16.62 -4.59 -10.16
CA ASP A 97 -16.18 -5.34 -11.35
C ASP A 97 -16.90 -4.89 -12.60
N TYR A 98 -18.24 -4.79 -12.54
CA TYR A 98 -19.05 -4.29 -13.64
C TYR A 98 -18.56 -2.91 -14.07
N LEU A 99 -18.44 -1.97 -13.13
CA LEU A 99 -17.96 -0.61 -13.44
C LEU A 99 -16.55 -0.59 -14.03
N SER A 100 -15.64 -1.44 -13.55
CA SER A 100 -14.27 -1.52 -14.09
C SER A 100 -14.26 -2.13 -15.50
N SER A 101 -15.14 -3.08 -15.80
CA SER A 101 -15.24 -3.70 -17.13
C SER A 101 -15.91 -2.81 -18.17
N GLN A 102 -16.87 -1.97 -17.76
CA GLN A 102 -17.70 -1.20 -18.68
C GLN A 102 -17.18 0.22 -18.92
N THR A 103 -16.28 0.73 -18.07
CA THR A 103 -15.79 2.11 -18.17
C THR A 103 -14.29 2.17 -17.95
N LYS A 104 -13.60 2.97 -18.77
CA LYS A 104 -12.20 3.29 -18.52
C LYS A 104 -12.09 4.46 -17.53
N PRO A 105 -11.17 4.41 -16.56
CA PRO A 105 -10.93 5.52 -15.66
C PRO A 105 -10.35 6.73 -16.41
N PHE A 106 -10.68 7.93 -15.94
CA PHE A 106 -10.15 9.17 -16.50
C PHE A 106 -8.68 9.35 -16.16
N GLN A 107 -7.92 9.83 -17.13
CA GLN A 107 -6.52 10.21 -16.98
C GLN A 107 -6.45 11.62 -16.40
N ILE A 108 -5.61 11.83 -15.39
CA ILE A 108 -5.58 13.10 -14.65
C ILE A 108 -4.18 13.72 -14.60
N THR A 109 -3.17 13.07 -15.18
CA THR A 109 -1.79 13.53 -15.19
C THR A 109 -1.30 13.79 -16.62
N LYS A 110 -0.07 14.32 -16.73
CA LYS A 110 0.57 14.57 -18.03
C LYS A 110 1.21 13.31 -18.63
N VAL A 111 1.22 12.18 -17.92
CA VAL A 111 1.86 10.93 -18.35
C VAL A 111 0.82 10.02 -19.01
N VAL A 112 0.26 10.49 -20.12
CA VAL A 112 -0.95 9.91 -20.75
C VAL A 112 -0.73 8.47 -21.20
N ASP A 113 0.42 8.14 -21.78
CA ASP A 113 0.69 6.78 -22.27
C ASP A 113 0.76 5.77 -21.12
N LEU A 114 1.45 6.14 -20.04
CA LEU A 114 1.56 5.32 -18.83
C LEU A 114 0.21 5.12 -18.15
N GLU A 115 -0.61 6.18 -18.07
CA GLU A 115 -1.98 6.06 -17.56
C GLU A 115 -2.87 5.22 -18.48
N SER A 116 -2.72 5.33 -19.81
CA SER A 116 -3.48 4.53 -20.79
C SER A 116 -3.22 3.04 -20.60
N HIS A 117 -1.94 2.66 -20.56
CA HIS A 117 -1.53 1.26 -20.40
C HIS A 117 -2.06 0.67 -19.08
N ASN A 118 -1.89 1.40 -17.98
CA ASN A 118 -2.33 0.93 -16.67
C ASN A 118 -3.85 0.93 -16.48
N ALA A 119 -4.59 1.77 -17.21
CA ALA A 119 -6.05 1.79 -17.17
C ALA A 119 -6.67 0.47 -17.69
N ASP A 120 -5.97 -0.24 -18.57
CA ASP A 120 -6.41 -1.53 -19.12
C ASP A 120 -6.06 -2.72 -18.22
N ILE A 121 -5.08 -2.55 -17.34
CA ILE A 121 -4.58 -3.61 -16.45
C ILE A 121 -5.22 -3.53 -15.07
N PHE A 122 -5.42 -2.31 -14.55
CA PHE A 122 -5.85 -2.08 -13.18
C PHE A 122 -7.37 -2.06 -13.06
N THR A 123 -7.87 -2.57 -11.94
CA THR A 123 -9.24 -2.25 -11.52
C THR A 123 -9.34 -0.75 -11.27
N ARG A 124 -10.55 -0.20 -11.32
CA ARG A 124 -10.76 1.24 -11.13
C ARG A 124 -10.24 1.76 -9.79
N GLU A 125 -10.31 0.95 -8.73
CA GLU A 125 -9.77 1.29 -7.41
C GLU A 125 -8.25 1.30 -7.39
N SER A 126 -7.61 0.27 -7.94
CA SER A 126 -6.15 0.20 -8.05
C SER A 126 -5.58 1.28 -8.96
N PHE A 127 -6.29 1.62 -10.03
CA PHE A 127 -5.92 2.73 -10.91
C PHE A 127 -5.95 4.08 -10.17
N ARG A 128 -6.98 4.33 -9.36
CA ARG A 128 -7.02 5.53 -8.51
C ARG A 128 -5.86 5.56 -7.52
N ALA A 129 -5.55 4.45 -6.87
CA ALA A 129 -4.42 4.36 -5.95
C ALA A 129 -3.07 4.59 -6.65
N PHE A 130 -2.93 4.14 -7.90
CA PHE A 130 -1.79 4.45 -8.77
C PHE A 130 -1.70 5.95 -9.08
N GLN A 131 -2.81 6.57 -9.51
CA GLN A 131 -2.86 8.01 -9.79
C GLN A 131 -2.49 8.86 -8.56
N ASP A 132 -2.98 8.48 -7.38
CA ASP A 132 -2.63 9.11 -6.11
C ASP A 132 -1.12 9.04 -5.82
N GLU A 133 -0.46 7.93 -6.16
CA GLU A 133 0.99 7.81 -6.03
C GLU A 133 1.74 8.64 -7.07
N LEU A 134 1.25 8.64 -8.31
CA LEU A 134 1.81 9.40 -9.43
C LEU A 134 1.78 10.90 -9.15
N GLN A 135 0.68 11.45 -8.63
CA GLN A 135 0.59 12.86 -8.26
C GLN A 135 1.55 13.26 -7.12
N ARG A 136 1.82 12.32 -6.20
CA ARG A 136 2.70 12.54 -5.04
C ARG A 136 4.19 12.39 -5.38
N ASP A 137 4.54 11.98 -6.59
CA ASP A 137 5.93 11.83 -7.03
C ASP A 137 6.68 13.16 -7.19
N THR A 138 5.92 14.26 -7.36
CA THR A 138 6.42 15.60 -7.71
C THR A 138 7.31 16.24 -6.64
N LEU A 139 7.33 15.67 -5.44
CA LEU A 139 8.10 16.14 -4.30
C LEU A 139 9.47 15.47 -4.18
N TYR A 140 9.94 14.76 -5.20
CA TYR A 140 11.21 14.03 -5.19
C TYR A 140 12.10 14.47 -6.34
N TRP A 141 13.42 14.37 -6.15
CA TRP A 141 14.40 14.53 -7.21
C TRP A 141 15.51 13.50 -7.06
N ILE A 142 16.18 13.18 -8.18
CA ILE A 142 17.32 12.28 -8.21
C ILE A 142 18.56 13.05 -7.74
N GLN A 143 19.09 12.67 -6.59
CA GLN A 143 20.30 13.26 -6.04
C GLN A 143 21.57 12.66 -6.65
N LYS A 144 21.56 11.34 -6.89
CA LYS A 144 22.68 10.63 -7.51
C LYS A 144 22.17 9.49 -8.38
N GLU A 145 22.88 9.28 -9.48
CA GLU A 145 22.81 8.10 -10.33
C GLU A 145 24.18 7.43 -10.28
N ILE A 146 24.19 6.13 -10.00
CA ILE A 146 25.38 5.32 -9.84
C ILE A 146 25.22 4.15 -10.82
N GLN A 147 25.97 4.19 -11.91
CA GLN A 147 26.07 3.07 -12.83
C GLN A 147 26.88 1.95 -12.16
N SER A 148 26.35 0.73 -12.18
CA SER A 148 27.10 -0.42 -11.70
C SER A 148 28.19 -0.80 -12.70
N LEU A 149 29.15 -1.63 -12.28
CA LEU A 149 30.22 -2.14 -13.15
C LEU A 149 29.69 -3.00 -14.31
N SER A 150 28.45 -3.51 -14.22
CA SER A 150 27.72 -4.02 -15.37
C SER A 150 26.70 -2.98 -15.84
N ASP A 151 26.60 -2.77 -17.15
CA ASP A 151 25.62 -1.85 -17.76
C ASP A 151 24.15 -2.26 -17.51
N GLU A 152 23.92 -3.42 -16.87
CA GLU A 152 22.60 -3.99 -16.65
C GLU A 152 21.91 -3.47 -15.38
N CYS A 153 22.66 -2.93 -14.39
CA CYS A 153 22.10 -2.47 -13.13
C CYS A 153 22.46 -1.00 -12.84
N GLN A 154 21.43 -0.19 -12.59
CA GLN A 154 21.55 1.23 -12.26
C GLN A 154 21.02 1.49 -10.86
N HIS A 155 21.76 2.25 -10.07
CA HIS A 155 21.40 2.63 -8.72
C HIS A 155 21.07 4.11 -8.64
N TYR A 156 19.99 4.45 -7.95
CA TYR A 156 19.52 5.82 -7.81
C TYR A 156 19.32 6.17 -6.34
N ILE A 157 19.64 7.42 -5.99
CA ILE A 157 19.33 7.99 -4.68
C ILE A 157 18.34 9.13 -4.89
N LEU A 158 17.11 8.96 -4.43
CA LEU A 158 16.08 9.99 -4.47
C LEU A 158 16.01 10.73 -3.14
N THR A 159 15.82 12.04 -3.20
CA THR A 159 15.66 12.89 -2.01
C THR A 159 14.34 13.62 -2.06
N LYS A 160 13.70 13.80 -0.91
CA LYS A 160 12.40 14.46 -0.79
C LYS A 160 12.55 15.96 -0.58
N TYR A 161 11.75 16.76 -1.29
CA TYR A 161 11.75 18.22 -1.17
C TYR A 161 11.54 18.66 0.28
N LYS A 162 12.45 19.54 0.75
CA LYS A 162 12.52 20.07 2.12
C LYS A 162 12.64 19.02 3.23
N LYS A 163 13.00 17.77 2.92
CA LYS A 163 13.30 16.75 3.92
C LYS A 163 14.63 16.07 3.56
N ASN A 164 15.58 16.02 4.49
CA ASN A 164 16.86 15.29 4.32
C ASN A 164 16.68 13.76 4.40
N ARG A 165 15.58 13.24 3.84
CA ARG A 165 15.31 11.81 3.78
C ARG A 165 15.58 11.32 2.36
N THR A 166 16.53 10.41 2.26
CA THR A 166 16.93 9.74 1.03
C THR A 166 16.24 8.38 0.90
N PHE A 167 16.09 7.93 -0.33
CA PHE A 167 15.56 6.61 -0.68
C PHE A 167 16.46 6.00 -1.73
N GLU A 168 16.83 4.75 -1.52
CA GLU A 168 17.68 4.00 -2.44
C GLU A 168 16.82 3.16 -3.36
N PHE A 169 17.32 3.01 -4.56
CA PHE A 169 16.62 2.35 -5.63
C PHE A 169 17.61 1.63 -6.53
N SER A 170 17.22 0.47 -7.06
CA SER A 170 17.92 -0.18 -8.15
C SER A 170 16.97 -0.58 -9.27
N PHE A 171 17.43 -0.38 -10.50
CA PHE A 171 16.77 -0.85 -11.70
C PHE A 171 17.69 -1.79 -12.46
N ASN A 172 17.20 -2.98 -12.77
CA ASN A 172 17.88 -3.93 -13.63
C ASN A 172 17.18 -3.95 -14.98
N SER A 173 17.88 -3.50 -16.03
CA SER A 173 17.32 -3.39 -17.38
C SER A 173 17.11 -4.75 -18.06
N ARG A 174 17.91 -5.77 -17.71
CA ARG A 174 17.78 -7.13 -18.26
C ARG A 174 16.53 -7.84 -17.73
N THR A 175 16.27 -7.73 -16.44
CA THR A 175 15.13 -8.40 -15.79
C THR A 175 13.91 -7.48 -15.68
N GLU A 176 14.03 -6.22 -16.09
CA GLU A 176 13.05 -5.15 -15.89
C GLU A 176 12.57 -5.05 -14.43
N THR A 177 13.41 -5.44 -13.47
CA THR A 177 13.05 -5.43 -12.05
C THR A 177 13.45 -4.12 -11.40
N LEU A 178 12.58 -3.63 -10.53
CA LEU A 178 12.69 -2.30 -10.00
C LEU A 178 12.46 -2.34 -8.48
N ASN A 179 13.55 -2.20 -7.72
CA ASN A 179 13.56 -2.35 -6.28
C ASN A 179 13.71 -0.99 -5.61
N CYS A 180 12.85 -0.71 -4.64
CA CYS A 180 12.92 0.50 -3.84
C CYS A 180 13.14 0.12 -2.38
N SER A 181 13.98 0.84 -1.64
CA SER A 181 14.18 0.62 -0.20
C SER A 181 12.89 0.75 0.60
N TYR A 182 11.88 1.42 0.04
CA TYR A 182 10.53 1.53 0.60
C TYR A 182 9.71 0.22 0.53
N ARG A 183 10.05 -0.70 -0.37
CA ARG A 183 9.46 -2.04 -0.58
C ARG A 183 7.92 -2.12 -0.58
N LYS A 184 7.26 -1.05 -1.05
CA LYS A 184 5.79 -0.99 -1.08
C LYS A 184 5.23 -1.97 -2.11
N PHE A 185 5.89 -2.14 -3.25
CA PHE A 185 5.43 -3.06 -4.29
C PHE A 185 5.38 -4.50 -3.77
N GLU A 186 6.42 -4.93 -3.08
CA GLU A 186 6.53 -6.25 -2.44
C GLU A 186 5.47 -6.45 -1.35
N THR A 187 5.08 -5.36 -0.69
CA THR A 187 4.11 -5.40 0.42
C THR A 187 2.66 -5.38 -0.05
N ILE A 188 2.33 -4.58 -1.07
CA ILE A 188 0.93 -4.34 -1.49
C ILE A 188 0.65 -4.54 -2.98
N GLY A 189 1.65 -4.90 -3.78
CA GLY A 189 1.53 -5.13 -5.23
C GLY A 189 1.31 -3.88 -6.08
N LEU A 190 1.57 -2.70 -5.53
CA LEU A 190 1.42 -1.42 -6.22
C LEU A 190 2.72 -0.62 -6.11
N LEU A 191 3.21 -0.13 -7.24
CA LEU A 191 4.41 0.71 -7.29
C LEU A 191 4.24 1.94 -6.38
N CYS A 192 5.33 2.31 -5.71
CA CYS A 192 5.36 3.54 -4.94
C CYS A 192 5.68 4.76 -5.81
N ARG A 193 5.37 5.94 -5.30
CA ARG A 193 5.76 7.22 -5.88
C ARG A 193 7.23 7.33 -6.29
N HIS A 194 8.17 6.68 -5.56
CA HIS A 194 9.59 6.69 -5.91
C HIS A 194 9.89 5.86 -7.16
N GLN A 195 9.27 4.69 -7.27
CA GLN A 195 9.37 3.81 -8.42
C GLN A 195 8.79 4.48 -9.66
N LEU A 196 7.62 5.11 -9.52
CA LEU A 196 6.98 5.89 -10.59
C LEU A 196 7.84 7.08 -11.05
N HIS A 197 8.50 7.76 -10.10
CA HIS A 197 9.41 8.86 -10.42
C HIS A 197 10.58 8.39 -11.30
N ILE A 198 11.18 7.23 -10.98
CA ILE A 198 12.27 6.69 -11.79
C ILE A 198 11.77 6.19 -13.15
N LEU A 199 10.63 5.51 -13.23
CA LEU A 199 10.07 5.11 -14.53
C LEU A 199 9.87 6.31 -15.46
N LYS A 200 9.38 7.43 -14.93
CA LYS A 200 9.27 8.68 -15.70
C LYS A 200 10.62 9.25 -16.10
N HIS A 201 11.63 9.17 -15.23
CA HIS A 201 12.98 9.63 -15.55
C HIS A 201 13.64 8.79 -16.64
N LEU A 202 13.33 7.50 -16.68
CA LEU A 202 13.78 6.53 -17.69
C LEU A 202 12.91 6.54 -18.96
N ASP A 203 11.99 7.50 -19.09
CA ASP A 203 11.05 7.64 -20.23
C ASP A 203 10.19 6.39 -20.52
N TYR A 204 9.88 5.59 -19.49
CA TYR A 204 8.95 4.46 -19.62
C TYR A 204 7.52 4.95 -19.85
N THR A 205 6.90 4.44 -20.91
CA THR A 205 5.49 4.72 -21.27
C THR A 205 4.54 3.57 -20.90
N TYR A 206 5.06 2.47 -20.37
CA TYR A 206 4.31 1.29 -19.95
C TYR A 206 4.91 0.67 -18.68
N PHE A 207 4.19 -0.28 -18.06
CA PHE A 207 4.72 -1.06 -16.93
C PHE A 207 5.25 -2.39 -17.46
N PRO A 208 6.53 -2.73 -17.19
CA PRO A 208 7.03 -4.08 -17.32
C PRO A 208 6.12 -5.11 -16.65
N GLU A 209 6.00 -6.30 -17.22
CA GLU A 209 5.20 -7.39 -16.64
C GLU A 209 5.63 -7.74 -15.21
N THR A 210 6.93 -7.65 -14.94
CA THR A 210 7.54 -7.85 -13.61
C THR A 210 7.05 -6.85 -12.55
N LEU A 211 6.52 -5.70 -12.98
CA LEU A 211 5.98 -4.64 -12.12
C LEU A 211 4.44 -4.65 -12.05
N ILE A 212 3.81 -5.70 -12.58
CA ILE A 212 2.36 -5.91 -12.53
C ILE A 212 2.04 -7.11 -11.63
N GLN A 213 1.47 -6.86 -10.45
CA GLN A 213 1.04 -7.93 -9.55
C GLN A 213 -0.49 -8.10 -9.56
N ILE A 214 -0.97 -9.00 -10.42
CA ILE A 214 -2.42 -9.24 -10.67
C ILE A 214 -3.19 -9.60 -9.39
N GLY A 215 -2.57 -10.31 -8.44
CA GLY A 215 -3.19 -10.67 -7.16
C GLY A 215 -3.49 -9.49 -6.23
N GLY A 216 -2.74 -8.39 -6.32
CA GLY A 216 -2.98 -7.16 -5.55
C GLY A 216 -4.10 -6.29 -6.12
N LEU A 217 -4.31 -6.36 -7.44
CA LEU A 217 -5.31 -5.56 -8.18
C LEU A 217 -6.75 -5.99 -7.93
N ARG A 218 -6.97 -7.24 -7.50
CA ARG A 218 -8.30 -7.78 -7.16
C ARG A 218 -8.70 -7.60 -5.69
N MET A 219 -7.77 -7.39 -4.76
CA MET A 219 -8.07 -7.47 -3.33
C MET A 219 -8.11 -6.14 -2.57
N GLN A 220 -7.80 -5.00 -3.22
CA GLN A 220 -8.09 -3.67 -2.63
C GLN A 220 -9.59 -3.42 -2.37
N ARG A 221 -10.46 -4.26 -2.95
CA ARG A 221 -11.93 -4.23 -2.89
C ARG A 221 -12.53 -4.40 -1.48
N LEU A 222 -11.77 -4.95 -0.54
CA LEU A 222 -12.31 -5.33 0.78
C LEU A 222 -12.22 -4.23 1.84
N LEU A 223 -11.65 -3.06 1.55
CA LEU A 223 -11.33 -2.05 2.57
C LEU A 223 -12.16 -0.76 2.51
N HIS A 224 -12.98 -0.58 1.47
CA HIS A 224 -13.74 0.67 1.24
C HIS A 224 -15.26 0.64 1.52
N PRO A 225 -16.01 -0.49 1.65
CA PRO A 225 -17.46 -0.38 1.73
C PRO A 225 -18.06 0.04 3.10
N VAL A 226 -17.29 0.18 4.19
CA VAL A 226 -17.89 0.38 5.54
C VAL A 226 -17.79 1.83 6.06
N LEU A 227 -17.22 2.77 5.29
CA LEU A 227 -17.14 4.18 5.71
C LEU A 227 -18.15 5.11 5.01
N LEU A 228 -19.14 4.57 4.30
CA LEU A 228 -20.19 5.36 3.63
C LEU A 228 -21.61 4.92 4.04
N THR A 229 -21.80 4.68 5.34
CA THR A 229 -23.11 4.72 6.01
C THR A 229 -22.98 5.44 7.34
#